data_AF-A0A419A0S0-F1
#
_entry.id   AF-A0A419A0S0-F1
#
_cell.length_a   1.000
_cell.length_b   1.000
_cell.length_c   1.000
_cell.angle_alpha   90.00
_cell.angle_beta   90.00
_cell.angle_gamma   90.00
#
_symmetry.space_group_name_H-M   'P 1'
#
loop_
_entity.id
_entity.type
_entity.pdbx_description
1 polymer ?
#
loop_
_entity_poly.entity_id
_entity_poly.type
_entity_poly.pdbx_seq_one_letter_code
_entity_poly.pdbx_strand_id
1 'polypeptide(L)' 'MIADLHPQRHSLRPAIHRLIARHGATAVLWAAIRAALLPRRRRPRPPDLRHLSPHLRRDLGLPPHAPHVPRYYELR' A
#
# COMPACT_ATOMS: atom_id res chain seq x y z
N MET A 1 -18.32 3.41 10.66
CA MET A 1 -18.23 4.20 9.42
C MET A 1 -16.89 3.87 8.79
N ILE A 2 -16.85 2.91 7.87
CA ILE A 2 -15.59 2.42 7.29
C ILE A 2 -15.10 3.51 6.34
N ALA A 3 -13.91 4.06 6.60
CA ALA A 3 -13.25 4.96 5.69
C ALA A 3 -13.00 4.21 4.38
N ASP A 4 -13.81 4.51 3.37
CA ASP A 4 -13.56 4.16 1.99
C ASP A 4 -12.29 4.91 1.57
N LEU A 5 -11.13 4.34 1.91
CA LEU A 5 -9.84 4.70 1.32
C LEU A 5 -9.88 4.18 -0.12
N HIS A 6 -10.80 4.69 -0.92
CA HIS A 6 -10.74 4.52 -2.35
C HIS A 6 -9.47 5.27 -2.76
N PRO A 7 -8.37 4.59 -3.17
CA PRO A 7 -7.30 5.30 -3.84
C PRO A 7 -8.00 5.97 -5.02
N GLN A 8 -7.95 7.30 -5.05
CA GLN A 8 -8.62 8.11 -6.07
C GLN A 8 -8.51 7.36 -7.40
N ARG A 9 -9.63 6.84 -7.90
CA ARG A 9 -9.71 6.27 -9.25
C ARG A 9 -9.60 7.46 -10.20
N HIS A 10 -8.40 8.05 -10.24
CA HIS A 10 -8.02 8.95 -11.29
C HIS A 10 -8.34 8.22 -12.58
N SER A 11 -9.22 8.80 -13.38
CA SER A 11 -9.62 8.19 -14.63
C SER A 11 -8.36 7.95 -15.45
N LEU A 12 -8.03 6.66 -15.66
CA LEU A 12 -6.78 6.24 -16.29
C LEU A 12 -6.69 6.77 -17.72
N ARG A 13 -7.83 6.86 -18.42
CA ARG A 13 -7.93 7.35 -19.79
C ARG A 13 -7.34 8.75 -19.98
N PRO A 14 -7.81 9.82 -19.31
CA PRO A 14 -7.25 11.15 -19.50
C PRO A 14 -5.78 11.25 -19.05
N ALA A 15 -5.36 10.47 -18.06
CA ALA A 15 -3.95 10.42 -17.64
C ALA A 15 -3.04 9.83 -18.75
N ILE A 16 -3.47 8.73 -19.37
CA ILE A 16 -2.73 8.08 -20.47
C ILE A 16 -2.67 8.99 -21.70
N HIS A 17 -3.79 9.64 -22.08
CA HIS A 17 -3.79 10.59 -23.19
C HIS A 17 -2.80 11.74 -22.97
N ARG A 18 -2.74 12.31 -21.77
CA ARG A 18 -1.76 13.35 -21.42
C ARG A 18 -0.32 12.84 -21.48
N LEU A 19 -0.08 11.60 -21.05
CA LEU A 19 1.24 10.97 -21.12
C LEU A 19 1.69 10.77 -22.57
N ILE A 20 0.79 10.29 -23.43
CA ILE A 20 1.05 10.09 -24.87
C ILE A 20 1.33 11.45 -25.54
N ALA A 21 0.54 12.48 -25.25
CA ALA A 21 0.74 13.81 -25.82
C ALA A 21 2.10 14.42 -25.42
N ARG A 22 2.62 14.11 -24.23
CA ARG A 22 3.90 14.66 -23.73
C ARG A 22 5.13 13.84 -24.13
N HIS A 23 5.03 12.52 -24.21
CA HIS A 23 6.19 11.62 -24.37
C HIS A 23 6.12 10.75 -25.63
N GLY A 24 5.02 10.78 -26.37
CA GLY A 24 4.76 9.91 -27.51
C GLY A 24 4.21 8.53 -27.11
N ALA A 25 3.51 7.88 -28.06
CA ALA A 25 2.84 6.61 -27.81
C ALA A 25 3.81 5.45 -27.51
N THR A 26 4.95 5.41 -28.19
CA THR A 26 5.96 4.34 -28.04
C THR A 26 6.63 4.36 -26.67
N ALA A 27 6.97 5.54 -26.15
CA ALA A 27 7.54 5.69 -24.81
C ALA A 27 6.55 5.26 -23.72
N VAL A 28 5.27 5.62 -23.87
CA VAL A 28 4.21 5.22 -22.93
C VAL A 28 3.98 3.71 -22.98
N LEU A 29 3.97 3.10 -24.17
CA LEU A 29 3.84 1.64 -24.32
C LEU A 29 4.99 0.90 -23.62
N TRP A 30 6.24 1.31 -23.87
CA TRP A 30 7.40 0.72 -23.18
C TRP A 30 7.35 0.91 -21.67
N ALA A 31 6.92 2.08 -21.19
CA ALA A 31 6.74 2.33 -19.76
C ALA A 31 5.65 1.42 -19.15
N ALA A 32 4.54 1.21 -19.86
CA ALA A 32 3.47 0.32 -19.42
C ALA A 32 3.94 -1.14 -19.34
N ILE A 33 4.67 -1.61 -20.36
CA ILE A 33 5.29 -2.94 -20.38
C ILE A 33 6.26 -3.10 -19.20
N ARG A 34 7.16 -2.13 -18.98
CA ARG A 34 8.09 -2.16 -17.84
C ARG A 34 7.36 -2.13 -16.51
N ALA A 35 6.27 -1.37 -16.38
CA ALA A 35 5.49 -1.32 -15.14
C ALA A 35 4.75 -2.63 -14.85
N ALA A 36 4.36 -3.39 -15.89
CA ALA A 36 3.70 -4.68 -15.76
C ALA A 36 4.69 -5.82 -15.46
N LEU A 37 5.85 -5.82 -16.12
CA LEU A 37 6.83 -6.90 -16.02
C LEU A 37 7.82 -6.73 -14.87
N LEU A 38 8.15 -5.49 -14.49
CA LEU A 38 9.17 -5.25 -13.48
C LEU A 38 8.53 -5.25 -12.07
N PRO A 39 9.02 -6.09 -11.13
CA PRO A 39 8.52 -6.08 -9.78
C PRO A 39 8.67 -4.68 -9.18
N ARG A 40 7.59 -4.18 -8.55
CA ARG A 40 7.54 -2.85 -7.94
C ARG A 40 8.54 -2.74 -6.81
N ARG A 41 9.79 -2.38 -7.12
CA ARG A 41 10.90 -2.28 -6.15
C ARG A 41 10.69 -1.20 -5.08
N ARG A 42 9.80 -0.24 -5.32
CA ARG A 42 9.58 0.93 -4.44
C ARG A 42 8.12 1.11 -4.01
N ARG A 43 7.39 0.01 -3.76
CA ARG A 43 6.15 0.19 -2.99
C ARG A 43 6.60 0.40 -1.54
N PRO A 44 6.38 1.57 -0.91
CA PRO A 44 6.58 1.69 0.52
C PRO A 44 5.77 0.57 1.15
N ARG A 45 6.45 -0.30 1.90
CA ARG A 45 5.79 -1.38 2.62
C ARG A 45 4.71 -0.71 3.46
N PRO A 46 3.44 -1.18 3.42
CA PRO A 46 2.43 -0.60 4.31
C PRO A 46 3.00 -0.60 5.73
N PRO A 47 2.74 0.45 6.52
CA PRO A 47 3.24 0.52 7.89
C PRO A 47 2.82 -0.77 8.61
N ASP A 48 3.78 -1.37 9.32
CA ASP A 48 3.54 -2.65 9.99
C ASP A 48 2.33 -2.49 10.93
N LEU A 49 1.31 -3.32 10.73
CA LEU A 49 0.06 -3.29 11.49
C LEU A 49 0.29 -3.59 12.99
N ARG A 50 1.47 -4.12 13.34
CA ARG A 50 1.94 -4.32 14.72
C ARG A 50 2.23 -3.01 15.45
N HIS A 51 2.57 -1.93 14.73
CA HIS A 51 2.83 -0.62 15.32
C HIS A 51 1.57 0.26 15.45
N LEU A 52 0.39 -0.26 15.10
CA LEU A 52 -0.86 0.48 15.28
C LEU A 52 -1.22 0.58 16.76
N SER A 53 -1.69 1.78 17.16
CA SER A 53 -2.21 1.98 18.51
C SER A 53 -3.43 1.09 18.78
N PRO A 54 -3.72 0.73 20.05
CA PRO A 54 -4.84 -0.15 20.40
C PRO A 54 -6.19 0.36 19.87
N HIS A 55 -6.41 1.68 19.92
CA HIS A 55 -7.64 2.32 19.43
C HIS A 55 -7.79 2.16 17.92
N LEU A 56 -6.72 2.39 17.16
CA LEU A 56 -6.74 2.29 15.70
C LEU A 56 -6.93 0.83 15.24
N ARG A 57 -6.37 -0.14 15.96
CA ARG A 57 -6.65 -1.57 15.73
C ARG A 57 -8.12 -1.92 15.95
N ARG A 58 -8.74 -1.38 17.01
CA ARG A 58 -10.16 -1.56 17.31
C ARG A 58 -11.04 -1.00 16.21
N ASP A 59 -10.72 0.19 15.71
CA ASP A 59 -11.49 0.85 14.64
C ASP A 59 -11.39 0.10 13.30
N LEU A 60 -10.27 -0.59 13.07
CA LEU A 60 -10.05 -1.44 11.90
C LEU A 60 -10.58 -2.88 12.07
N GLY A 61 -11.10 -3.24 13.24
CA GLY A 61 -11.56 -4.61 13.55
C GLY A 61 -10.43 -5.64 13.68
N LEU A 62 -9.19 -5.18 13.91
CA LEU A 62 -8.05 -6.06 14.15
C LEU A 62 -8.08 -6.60 15.59
N PRO A 63 -7.64 -7.85 15.82
CA PRO A 63 -7.56 -8.40 17.17
C PRO A 63 -6.63 -7.56 18.05
N PRO A 64 -6.83 -7.54 19.38
CA PRO A 64 -5.93 -6.82 20.28
C PRO A 64 -4.50 -7.36 20.16
N HIS A 65 -3.52 -6.52 20.47
CA HIS A 65 -2.13 -6.98 20.54
C HIS A 65 -2.04 -8.05 21.64
N ALA A 66 -1.42 -9.20 21.36
CA ALA A 66 -1.17 -10.19 22.40
C ALA A 66 -0.32 -9.51 23.50
N PRO A 67 -0.70 -9.64 24.78
CA PRO A 67 0.10 -9.10 25.88
C PRO A 67 1.49 -9.73 25.81
N HIS A 68 2.53 -8.90 25.89
CA HIS A 68 3.89 -9.37 26.05
C HIS A 68 4.02 -9.87 27.49
N VAL A 69 3.62 -11.12 27.72
CA VAL A 69 3.86 -11.82 28.99
C VAL A 69 5.23 -12.48 28.84
N PRO A 70 6.27 -12.00 29.54
CA PRO A 70 7.58 -12.66 29.50
C PRO A 70 7.39 -14.10 29.94
N ARG A 71 7.98 -15.02 29.18
CA ARG A 71 7.87 -16.44 29.52
C ARG A 71 8.71 -16.68 30.77
N TYR A 72 8.23 -17.51 31.68
CA TYR A 72 8.85 -17.78 32.99
C TYR A 72 10.33 -18.21 32.91
N TYR A 73 10.79 -18.71 31.77
CA TYR A 73 12.17 -19.12 31.54
C TYR A 73 13.10 -18.00 31.07
N GLU A 74 12.59 -16.80 30.78
CA GLU A 74 13.39 -15.61 30.41
C GLU A 74 13.85 -14.81 31.64
N LEU A 75 13.38 -15.19 32.84
CA LEU A 75 13.66 -14.52 34.12
C LEU A 75 14.86 -15.14 34.88
N ARG A 76 15.71 -15.92 34.22
CA ARG A 76 16.82 -16.65 34.85
C ARG A 76 18.17 -16.03 34.59
#